data_AF-A0A7W1FE96-F1
#
_entry.id   AF-A0A7W1FE96-F1
#
_cell.length_a   1.000
_cell.length_b   1.000
_cell.length_c   1.000
_cell.angle_alpha   90.00
_cell.angle_beta   90.00
_cell.angle_gamma   90.00
#
_symmetry.space_group_name_H-M   'P 1'
#
loop_
_entity.id
_entity.type
_entity.pdbx_description
1 polymer ?
#
loop_
_entity_poly.entity_id
_entity_poly.type
_entity_poly.pdbx_seq_one_letter_code
_entity_poly.pdbx_strand_id
1 'polypeptide(L)'
;MNGKNRNDKTNSLISLAKVIKLAVILVFVAFGFGFLTKGIWSQSERTNKERDQKETSFDSQISNNAQQMIAEGRRIFRFDTFGDEAFWTDKLKLHQAIEGSKLGGVGPGVSPKTALSVGLKVDMDALPESLVQQIKAGKIDLDDPATTLALIKLNAVLGMKGSFNSNGSLKSIGISCAVCHSNVDDAFM
;
A
#
# COMPACT_ATOMS: atom_id res chain seq x y z
N MET A 1 32.35 -97.06 -28.18
CA MET A 1 31.21 -96.12 -28.11
C MET A 1 31.34 -95.24 -26.85
N ASN A 2 32.01 -94.08 -26.89
CA ASN A 2 31.90 -93.10 -25.79
C ASN A 2 32.41 -91.68 -26.14
N GLY A 3 31.82 -91.04 -27.16
CA GLY A 3 32.26 -89.70 -27.62
C GLY A 3 31.24 -88.57 -27.42
N LYS A 4 30.01 -88.85 -26.97
CA LYS A 4 28.89 -87.90 -27.07
C LYS A 4 28.60 -87.06 -25.82
N ASN A 5 29.25 -87.35 -24.67
CA ASN A 5 28.81 -86.83 -23.36
C ASN A 5 29.65 -85.63 -22.80
N ARG A 6 30.79 -85.27 -23.42
CA ARG A 6 31.60 -84.12 -22.97
C ARG A 6 31.14 -82.78 -23.55
N ASN A 7 30.61 -82.75 -24.77
CA ASN A 7 30.23 -81.52 -25.46
C ASN A 7 28.89 -80.94 -24.96
N ASP A 8 28.03 -81.75 -24.36
CA ASP A 8 26.70 -81.31 -23.89
C ASP A 8 26.79 -80.56 -22.55
N LYS A 9 27.59 -81.07 -21.61
CA LYS A 9 27.82 -80.41 -20.30
C LYS A 9 28.57 -79.08 -20.41
N THR A 10 29.53 -78.95 -21.33
CA THR A 10 30.26 -77.70 -21.56
C THR A 10 29.36 -76.64 -22.19
N ASN A 11 28.51 -77.00 -23.17
CA ASN A 11 27.55 -76.08 -23.77
C ASN A 11 26.45 -75.64 -22.78
N SER A 12 26.02 -76.53 -21.87
CA SER A 12 25.06 -76.21 -20.80
C SER A 12 25.65 -75.24 -19.76
N LEU A 13 26.90 -75.44 -19.32
CA LEU A 13 27.57 -74.54 -18.37
C LEU A 13 27.89 -73.16 -18.99
N ILE A 14 28.25 -73.11 -20.28
CA ILE A 14 28.46 -71.86 -21.03
C ILE A 14 27.13 -71.10 -21.22
N SER A 15 26.04 -71.82 -21.45
CA SER A 15 24.68 -71.26 -21.54
C SER A 15 24.25 -70.63 -20.20
N LEU A 16 24.43 -71.36 -19.09
CA LEU A 16 24.07 -70.89 -17.75
C LEU A 16 24.88 -69.63 -17.33
N ALA A 17 26.19 -69.62 -17.60
CA ALA A 17 27.05 -68.47 -17.30
C ALA A 17 26.70 -67.22 -18.14
N LYS A 18 26.24 -67.41 -19.39
CA LYS A 18 25.74 -66.31 -20.24
C LYS A 18 24.43 -65.72 -19.71
N VAL A 19 23.51 -66.58 -19.26
CA VAL A 19 22.22 -66.16 -18.68
C VAL A 19 22.43 -65.38 -17.37
N ILE A 20 23.34 -65.85 -16.50
CA ILE A 20 23.66 -65.16 -15.24
C ILE A 20 24.31 -63.79 -15.51
N LYS A 21 25.26 -63.69 -16.46
CA LYS A 21 25.86 -62.39 -16.85
C LYS A 21 24.82 -61.42 -17.40
N LEU A 22 23.89 -61.88 -18.25
CA LEU A 22 22.81 -61.04 -18.76
C LEU A 22 21.88 -60.55 -17.64
N ALA A 23 21.51 -61.43 -16.71
CA ALA A 23 20.64 -61.08 -15.58
C ALA A 23 21.30 -60.02 -14.67
N VAL A 24 22.60 -60.15 -14.39
CA VAL A 24 23.35 -59.17 -13.58
C VAL A 24 23.43 -57.82 -14.28
N ILE A 25 23.72 -57.79 -15.58
CA ILE A 25 23.76 -56.54 -16.38
C ILE A 25 22.39 -55.86 -16.36
N LEU A 26 21.30 -56.61 -16.54
CA LEU A 26 19.94 -56.06 -16.50
C LEU A 26 19.60 -55.45 -15.12
N VAL A 27 20.05 -56.05 -14.03
CA VAL A 27 19.86 -55.51 -12.67
C VAL A 27 20.65 -54.21 -12.48
N PHE A 28 21.90 -54.15 -12.92
CA PHE A 28 22.71 -52.92 -12.82
C PHE A 28 22.16 -51.80 -13.72
N VAL A 29 21.66 -52.12 -14.91
CA VAL A 29 21.01 -51.15 -15.81
C VAL A 29 19.72 -50.62 -15.18
N ALA A 30 18.89 -51.49 -14.58
CA ALA A 30 17.67 -51.07 -13.89
C ALA A 30 17.96 -50.18 -12.67
N PHE A 31 18.98 -50.52 -11.86
CA PHE A 31 19.39 -49.71 -10.71
C PHE A 31 20.00 -48.37 -11.12
N GLY A 32 20.85 -48.34 -12.15
CA GLY A 32 21.43 -47.12 -12.72
C GLY A 32 20.38 -46.19 -13.32
N PHE A 33 19.38 -46.76 -14.00
CA PHE A 33 18.26 -46.00 -14.57
C PHE A 33 17.34 -45.40 -13.49
N GLY A 34 17.07 -46.15 -12.41
CA GLY A 34 16.35 -45.63 -11.24
C GLY A 34 17.06 -44.49 -10.52
N PHE A 35 18.39 -44.50 -10.47
CA PHE A 35 19.19 -43.39 -9.89
C PHE A 35 19.27 -42.17 -10.81
N LEU A 36 19.43 -42.38 -12.13
CA LEU A 36 19.45 -41.28 -13.12
C LEU A 36 18.11 -40.53 -13.16
N THR A 37 16.99 -41.26 -13.17
CA THR A 37 15.65 -40.66 -13.18
C THR A 37 15.40 -39.87 -11.90
N LYS A 38 15.73 -40.39 -10.72
CA LYS A 38 15.58 -39.61 -9.47
C LYS A 38 16.34 -38.28 -9.47
N GLY A 39 17.55 -38.23 -10.04
CA GLY A 39 18.33 -37.00 -10.16
C GLY A 39 17.65 -35.95 -11.06
N ILE A 40 17.12 -36.38 -12.20
CA ILE A 40 16.43 -35.52 -13.17
C ILE A 40 15.13 -34.94 -12.56
N TRP A 41 14.33 -35.77 -11.88
CA TRP A 41 13.08 -35.33 -11.24
C TRP A 41 13.34 -34.39 -10.05
N SER A 42 14.34 -34.69 -9.20
CA SER A 42 14.78 -33.80 -8.10
C SER A 42 15.24 -32.43 -8.61
N GLN A 43 15.93 -32.38 -9.75
CA GLN A 43 16.40 -31.12 -10.34
C GLN A 43 15.24 -30.30 -10.93
N SER A 44 14.25 -30.96 -11.52
CA SER A 44 13.00 -30.31 -11.98
C SER A 44 12.17 -29.73 -10.83
N GLU A 45 12.09 -30.41 -9.68
CA GLU A 45 11.34 -29.92 -8.52
C GLU A 45 12.00 -28.70 -7.86
N ARG A 46 13.34 -28.71 -7.74
CA ARG A 46 14.09 -27.56 -7.20
C ARG A 46 13.95 -26.32 -8.07
N THR A 47 14.03 -26.48 -9.40
CA THR A 47 13.87 -25.37 -10.34
C THR A 47 12.43 -24.84 -10.40
N ASN A 48 11.42 -25.69 -10.24
CA ASN A 48 10.04 -25.23 -10.05
C ASN A 48 9.89 -24.45 -8.74
N LYS A 49 10.38 -24.98 -7.63
CA LYS A 49 10.28 -24.31 -6.32
C LYS A 49 10.99 -22.96 -6.29
N GLU A 50 12.16 -22.84 -6.89
CA GLU A 50 12.88 -21.55 -7.01
C GLU A 50 12.14 -20.56 -7.91
N ARG A 51 11.52 -21.01 -9.01
CA ARG A 51 10.67 -20.16 -9.85
C ARG A 51 9.43 -19.69 -9.11
N ASP A 52 8.71 -20.60 -8.45
CA ASP A 52 7.51 -20.27 -7.66
C ASP A 52 7.86 -19.31 -6.51
N GLN A 53 8.99 -19.51 -5.83
CA GLN A 53 9.47 -18.58 -4.79
C GLN A 53 9.88 -17.23 -5.35
N LYS A 54 10.44 -17.17 -6.55
CA LYS A 54 10.81 -15.93 -7.21
C LYS A 54 9.59 -15.17 -7.74
N GLU A 55 8.61 -15.87 -8.31
CA GLU A 55 7.33 -15.30 -8.76
C GLU A 55 6.54 -14.74 -7.57
N THR A 56 6.38 -15.51 -6.49
CA THR A 56 5.74 -15.02 -5.25
C THR A 56 6.47 -13.83 -4.61
N SER A 57 7.79 -13.78 -4.71
CA SER A 57 8.59 -12.63 -4.27
C SER A 57 8.31 -11.37 -5.09
N PHE A 58 8.24 -11.48 -6.42
CA PHE A 58 7.89 -10.34 -7.27
C PHE A 58 6.44 -9.90 -7.08
N ASP A 59 5.49 -10.84 -6.98
CA ASP A 59 4.08 -10.52 -6.75
C ASP A 59 3.87 -9.78 -5.43
N SER A 60 4.60 -10.17 -4.38
CA SER A 60 4.63 -9.46 -3.10
C SER A 60 5.18 -8.04 -3.26
N GLN A 61 6.30 -7.87 -3.96
CA GLN A 61 6.87 -6.54 -4.23
C GLN A 61 5.92 -5.65 -5.03
N ILE A 62 5.27 -6.19 -6.07
CA ILE A 62 4.27 -5.47 -6.88
C ILE A 62 3.11 -5.02 -6.00
N SER A 63 2.59 -5.91 -5.16
CA SER A 63 1.47 -5.61 -4.26
C SER A 63 1.83 -4.53 -3.24
N ASN A 64 3.02 -4.61 -2.64
CA ASN A 64 3.50 -3.60 -1.69
C ASN A 64 3.67 -2.23 -2.36
N ASN A 65 4.28 -2.19 -3.56
CA ASN A 65 4.41 -0.95 -4.33
C ASN A 65 3.04 -0.36 -4.69
N ALA A 66 2.08 -1.19 -5.11
CA ALA A 66 0.73 -0.73 -5.42
C ALA A 66 0.03 -0.13 -4.19
N GLN A 67 0.12 -0.77 -3.03
CA GLN A 67 -0.43 -0.23 -1.78
C GLN A 67 0.20 1.11 -1.41
N GLN A 68 1.53 1.23 -1.53
CA GLN A 68 2.25 2.48 -1.28
C GLN A 68 1.80 3.59 -2.23
N MET A 69 1.74 3.32 -3.54
CA MET A 69 1.30 4.31 -4.54
C MET A 69 -0.12 4.79 -4.29
N ILE A 70 -1.04 3.89 -3.91
CA ILE A 70 -2.42 4.28 -3.60
C ILE A 70 -2.49 5.08 -2.29
N ALA A 71 -1.74 4.70 -1.26
CA ALA A 71 -1.68 5.47 -0.01
C ALA A 71 -1.11 6.88 -0.22
N GLU A 72 -0.05 6.99 -1.02
CA GLU A 72 0.55 8.25 -1.42
C GLU A 72 -0.43 9.10 -2.24
N GLY A 73 -1.08 8.52 -3.25
CA GLY A 73 -2.08 9.19 -4.06
C GLY A 73 -3.24 9.75 -3.23
N ARG A 74 -3.73 8.98 -2.24
CA ARG A 74 -4.74 9.47 -1.29
C ARG A 74 -4.25 10.67 -0.49
N ARG A 75 -3.00 10.65 -0.01
CA ARG A 75 -2.41 11.76 0.74
C ARG A 75 -2.26 13.01 -0.14
N ILE A 76 -1.78 12.84 -1.38
CA ILE A 76 -1.61 13.93 -2.34
C ILE A 76 -2.97 14.58 -2.63
N PHE A 77 -3.95 13.77 -3.03
CA PHE A 77 -5.29 14.26 -3.36
C PHE A 77 -5.94 15.06 -2.22
N ARG A 78 -5.72 14.61 -0.97
CA ARG A 78 -6.36 15.19 0.20
C ARG A 78 -5.64 16.40 0.80
N PHE A 79 -4.33 16.50 0.59
CA PHE A 79 -3.52 17.45 1.35
C PHE A 79 -2.47 18.22 0.55
N ASP A 80 -2.19 17.84 -0.68
CA ASP A 80 -1.26 18.58 -1.54
C ASP A 80 -1.96 19.78 -2.18
N THR A 81 -1.32 20.93 -2.08
CA THR A 81 -1.77 22.23 -2.59
C THR A 81 -1.11 22.56 -3.92
N PHE A 82 -0.12 21.75 -4.36
CA PHE A 82 0.63 21.96 -5.59
C PHE A 82 1.27 23.36 -5.71
N GLY A 83 1.60 23.97 -4.57
CA GLY A 83 2.20 25.30 -4.50
C GLY A 83 1.23 26.46 -4.76
N ASP A 84 -0.09 26.21 -4.73
CA ASP A 84 -1.10 27.23 -4.99
C ASP A 84 -1.17 28.32 -3.91
N GLU A 85 -0.44 28.17 -2.79
CA GLU A 85 -0.22 29.22 -1.80
C GLU A 85 0.41 30.46 -2.45
N ALA A 86 1.24 30.29 -3.49
CA ALA A 86 1.78 31.42 -4.25
C ALA A 86 0.69 32.33 -4.82
N PHE A 87 -0.52 31.80 -5.04
CA PHE A 87 -1.68 32.58 -5.43
C PHE A 87 -2.54 32.95 -4.21
N TRP A 88 -3.05 31.96 -3.47
CA TRP A 88 -4.02 32.19 -2.39
C TRP A 88 -3.43 32.92 -1.18
N THR A 89 -2.18 32.62 -0.83
CA THR A 89 -1.46 33.28 0.26
C THR A 89 -0.76 34.53 -0.24
N ASP A 90 0.09 34.43 -1.26
CA ASP A 90 1.00 35.53 -1.56
C ASP A 90 0.33 36.67 -2.35
N LYS A 91 -0.57 36.35 -3.29
CA LYS A 91 -1.29 37.36 -4.09
C LYS A 91 -2.58 37.80 -3.43
N LEU A 92 -3.46 36.86 -3.08
CA LEU A 92 -4.79 37.17 -2.58
C LEU A 92 -4.84 37.43 -1.07
N LYS A 93 -3.80 37.04 -0.32
CA LYS A 93 -3.74 37.20 1.14
C LYS A 93 -4.95 36.56 1.84
N LEU A 94 -5.46 35.46 1.29
CA LEU A 94 -6.67 34.80 1.80
C LEU A 94 -6.55 34.39 3.27
N HIS A 95 -5.35 33.98 3.70
CA HIS A 95 -5.06 33.68 5.11
C HIS A 95 -5.39 34.85 6.05
N GLN A 96 -5.13 36.09 5.65
CA GLN A 96 -5.45 37.27 6.45
C GLN A 96 -6.96 37.49 6.57
N ALA A 97 -7.70 37.28 5.48
CA ALA A 97 -9.15 37.42 5.48
C ALA A 97 -9.86 36.32 6.29
N ILE A 98 -9.33 35.09 6.26
CA ILE A 98 -9.82 33.97 7.09
C ILE A 98 -9.55 34.25 8.57
N GLU A 99 -8.33 34.69 8.89
CA GLU A 99 -7.90 34.98 10.27
C GLU A 99 -8.68 36.15 10.89
N GLY A 100 -8.92 37.21 10.14
CA GLY A 100 -9.67 38.37 10.62
C GLY A 100 -8.86 39.30 11.55
N SER A 101 -9.31 40.55 11.63
CA SER A 101 -8.62 41.63 12.37
C SER A 101 -8.43 41.34 13.86
N LYS A 102 -9.34 40.59 14.48
CA LYS A 102 -9.24 40.19 15.91
C LYS A 102 -8.03 39.27 16.19
N LEU A 103 -7.53 38.57 15.17
CA LEU A 103 -6.46 37.58 15.30
C LEU A 103 -5.17 37.98 14.55
N GLY A 104 -5.13 39.20 13.98
CA GLY A 104 -3.97 39.73 13.27
C GLY A 104 -4.11 39.78 11.74
N GLY A 105 -5.23 39.33 11.20
CA GLY A 105 -5.59 39.39 9.79
C GLY A 105 -6.34 40.67 9.40
N VAL A 106 -7.21 40.57 8.39
CA VAL A 106 -8.01 41.68 7.86
C VAL A 106 -9.50 41.33 7.82
N GLY A 107 -10.36 42.34 8.01
CA GLY A 107 -11.82 42.14 7.99
C GLY A 107 -12.36 41.39 9.22
N PRO A 108 -13.59 40.85 9.16
CA PRO A 108 -14.23 40.19 10.29
C PRO A 108 -13.68 38.79 10.61
N GLY A 109 -12.90 38.18 9.71
CA GLY A 109 -12.55 36.76 9.77
C GLY A 109 -13.66 35.88 9.18
N VAL A 110 -13.37 34.59 9.01
CA VAL A 110 -14.35 33.60 8.54
C VAL A 110 -14.62 32.63 9.67
N SER A 111 -15.85 32.63 10.19
CA SER A 111 -16.31 31.66 11.20
C SER A 111 -16.68 30.31 10.56
N PRO A 112 -16.75 29.21 11.33
CA PRO A 112 -17.23 27.93 10.82
C PRO A 112 -18.61 28.04 10.17
N LYS A 113 -19.58 28.71 10.81
CA LYS A 113 -20.92 28.94 10.23
C LYS A 113 -20.88 29.69 8.90
N THR A 114 -20.02 30.69 8.79
CA THR A 114 -19.85 31.44 7.53
C THR A 114 -19.26 30.55 6.44
N ALA A 115 -18.26 29.72 6.78
CA ALA A 115 -17.65 28.80 5.82
C ALA A 115 -18.66 27.74 5.33
N LEU A 116 -19.46 27.19 6.25
CA LEU A 116 -20.49 26.19 5.94
C LEU A 116 -21.60 26.77 5.04
N SER A 117 -22.01 28.02 5.28
CA SER A 117 -23.08 28.65 4.48
C SER A 117 -22.70 28.87 3.02
N VAL A 118 -21.41 28.92 2.71
CA VAL A 118 -20.88 29.00 1.34
C VAL A 118 -20.42 27.64 0.78
N GLY A 119 -20.71 26.55 1.49
CA GLY A 119 -20.50 25.18 1.02
C GLY A 119 -19.15 24.56 1.38
N LEU A 120 -18.34 25.20 2.23
CA LEU A 120 -17.14 24.57 2.78
C LEU A 120 -17.52 23.56 3.86
N LYS A 121 -16.89 22.39 3.84
CA LYS A 121 -17.23 21.28 4.74
C LYS A 121 -16.16 21.06 5.80
N VAL A 122 -16.54 20.50 6.95
CA VAL A 122 -15.61 20.08 7.99
C VAL A 122 -15.75 18.59 8.23
N ASP A 123 -14.64 17.87 8.13
CA ASP A 123 -14.54 16.44 8.34
C ASP A 123 -14.56 16.10 9.83
N MET A 124 -15.68 15.52 10.30
CA MET A 124 -15.84 15.15 11.71
C MET A 124 -14.93 13.97 12.12
N ASP A 125 -14.57 13.09 11.19
CA ASP A 125 -13.70 11.94 11.46
C ASP A 125 -12.24 12.38 11.70
N ALA A 126 -11.89 13.60 11.26
CA ALA A 126 -10.58 14.20 11.52
C ALA A 126 -10.49 14.86 12.92
N LEU A 127 -11.61 15.06 13.61
CA LEU A 127 -11.64 15.75 14.89
C LEU A 127 -11.48 14.78 16.08
N PRO A 128 -10.85 15.21 17.19
CA PRO A 128 -10.89 14.47 18.44
C PRO A 128 -12.34 14.22 18.90
N GLU A 129 -12.65 13.02 19.37
CA GLU A 129 -14.01 12.63 19.77
C GLU A 129 -14.61 13.58 20.83
N SER A 130 -13.78 14.05 21.78
CA SER A 130 -14.19 15.03 22.79
C SER A 130 -14.59 16.38 22.20
N LEU A 131 -13.99 16.80 21.08
CA LEU A 131 -14.35 18.03 20.39
C LEU A 131 -15.67 17.84 19.63
N VAL A 132 -15.87 16.70 18.98
CA VAL A 132 -17.15 16.35 18.33
C VAL A 132 -18.30 16.38 19.34
N GLN A 133 -18.11 15.81 20.53
CA GLN A 133 -19.12 15.84 21.59
C GLN A 133 -19.42 17.27 22.08
N GLN A 134 -18.41 18.14 22.18
CA GLN A 134 -18.60 19.53 22.57
C GLN A 134 -19.34 20.34 21.50
N ILE A 135 -19.04 20.11 20.22
CA ILE A 135 -19.74 20.72 19.08
C ILE A 135 -21.21 20.29 19.10
N LYS A 136 -21.48 18.98 19.23
CA LYS A 136 -22.85 18.44 19.36
C LYS A 136 -23.62 19.02 20.55
N ALA A 137 -22.92 19.34 21.63
CA ALA A 137 -23.51 19.95 22.82
C ALA A 137 -23.63 21.49 22.74
N GLY A 138 -23.28 22.12 21.60
CA GLY A 138 -23.32 23.57 21.42
C GLY A 138 -22.32 24.34 22.30
N LYS A 139 -21.25 23.68 22.77
CA LYS A 139 -20.26 24.26 23.68
C LYS A 139 -19.10 24.96 22.96
N ILE A 140 -19.02 24.81 21.64
CA ILE A 140 -18.01 25.46 20.80
C ILE A 140 -18.68 26.62 20.06
N ASP A 141 -18.05 27.79 20.10
CA ASP A 141 -18.51 28.95 19.34
C ASP A 141 -18.16 28.80 17.85
N LEU A 142 -19.18 28.53 17.04
CA LEU A 142 -19.06 28.40 15.58
C LEU A 142 -19.23 29.74 14.84
N ASP A 143 -19.41 30.84 15.57
CA ASP A 143 -19.38 32.23 15.06
C ASP A 143 -18.00 32.89 15.23
N ASP A 144 -17.07 32.27 15.97
CA ASP A 144 -15.71 32.75 16.16
C ASP A 144 -14.74 32.28 15.05
N PRO A 145 -14.06 33.19 14.31
CA PRO A 145 -12.98 32.84 13.38
C PRO A 145 -11.83 32.03 14.01
N ALA A 146 -11.58 32.17 15.32
CA ALA A 146 -10.57 31.36 16.00
C ALA A 146 -10.88 29.85 15.90
N THR A 147 -12.16 29.48 15.90
CA THR A 147 -12.60 28.10 15.70
C THR A 147 -12.26 27.60 14.30
N THR A 148 -12.42 28.42 13.25
CA THR A 148 -11.99 28.05 11.89
C THR A 148 -10.50 27.78 11.83
N LEU A 149 -9.68 28.63 12.47
CA LEU A 149 -8.22 28.41 12.51
C LEU A 149 -7.87 27.11 13.22
N ALA A 150 -8.54 26.79 14.33
CA ALA A 150 -8.35 25.52 15.03
C ALA A 150 -8.71 24.31 14.15
N LEU A 151 -9.83 24.37 13.42
CA LEU A 151 -10.27 23.30 12.52
C LEU A 151 -9.30 23.12 11.34
N ILE A 152 -8.77 24.21 10.77
CA ILE A 152 -7.74 24.15 9.72
C ILE A 152 -6.47 23.52 10.26
N LYS A 153 -6.05 23.87 11.48
CA LYS A 153 -4.86 23.30 12.14
C LYS A 153 -4.99 21.80 12.38
N LEU A 154 -6.20 21.31 12.62
CA LEU A 154 -6.52 19.88 12.72
C LEU A 154 -6.64 19.18 11.36
N ASN A 155 -6.50 19.90 10.23
CA ASN A 155 -6.77 19.40 8.88
C ASN A 155 -8.19 18.86 8.70
N ALA A 156 -9.14 19.42 9.44
CA ALA A 156 -10.53 19.02 9.40
C ALA A 156 -11.34 19.78 8.34
N VAL A 157 -10.93 20.99 7.95
CA VAL A 157 -11.61 21.72 6.88
C VAL A 157 -11.29 21.08 5.53
N LEU A 158 -12.32 20.60 4.83
CA LEU A 158 -12.15 19.80 3.63
C LEU A 158 -11.40 20.56 2.55
N GLY A 159 -10.25 20.02 2.16
CA GLY A 159 -9.43 20.54 1.09
C GLY A 159 -8.65 21.81 1.39
N MET A 160 -8.78 22.39 2.59
CA MET A 160 -8.08 23.61 3.00
C MET A 160 -6.84 23.29 3.83
N LYS A 161 -5.69 23.81 3.42
CA LYS A 161 -4.38 23.46 4.01
C LYS A 161 -3.69 24.68 4.55
N GLY A 162 -3.61 24.77 5.88
CA GLY A 162 -2.99 25.89 6.58
C GLY A 162 -1.63 25.55 7.18
N SER A 163 -0.70 26.51 7.14
CA SER A 163 0.48 26.53 8.00
C SER A 163 0.38 27.68 9.00
N PHE A 164 0.97 27.52 10.18
CA PHE A 164 0.81 28.48 11.28
C PHE A 164 2.16 28.99 11.77
N ASN A 165 2.18 30.25 12.18
CA ASN A 165 3.30 30.86 12.89
C ASN A 165 3.38 30.36 14.34
N SER A 166 4.52 30.57 14.99
CA SER A 166 4.72 30.16 16.40
C SER A 166 3.76 30.85 17.38
N ASN A 167 3.27 32.05 17.03
CA ASN A 167 2.27 32.79 17.82
C ASN A 167 0.83 32.29 17.60
N GLY A 168 0.63 31.28 16.74
CA GLY A 168 -0.69 30.72 16.43
C GLY A 168 -1.42 31.38 15.25
N SER A 169 -0.85 32.41 14.63
CA SER A 169 -1.47 33.09 13.48
C SER A 169 -1.33 32.28 12.18
N LEU A 170 -2.29 32.38 11.27
CA LEU A 170 -2.31 31.64 10.00
C LEU A 170 -1.27 32.23 9.04
N LYS A 171 -0.20 31.49 8.80
CA LYS A 171 0.94 31.91 7.98
C LYS A 171 0.68 31.75 6.49
N SER A 172 0.12 30.62 6.09
CA SER A 172 -0.24 30.33 4.71
C SER A 172 -1.49 29.48 4.64
N ILE A 173 -2.19 29.58 3.53
CA ILE A 173 -3.33 28.76 3.15
C ILE A 173 -3.20 28.36 1.67
N GLY A 174 -3.45 27.09 1.39
CA GLY A 174 -3.58 26.54 0.04
C GLY A 174 -4.81 25.64 -0.06
N ILE A 175 -5.15 25.26 -1.28
CA ILE A 175 -6.33 24.47 -1.61
C ILE A 175 -5.90 23.19 -2.32
N SER A 176 -6.45 22.05 -1.89
CA SER A 176 -6.18 20.73 -2.48
C SER A 176 -7.37 20.22 -3.29
N CYS A 177 -7.14 19.17 -4.09
CA CYS A 177 -8.17 18.56 -4.93
C CYS A 177 -9.42 18.10 -4.14
N ALA A 178 -9.26 17.74 -2.87
CA ALA A 178 -10.35 17.27 -2.04
C ALA A 178 -11.46 18.32 -1.80
N VAL A 179 -11.19 19.62 -1.95
CA VAL A 179 -12.21 20.66 -1.73
C VAL A 179 -13.43 20.50 -2.66
N CYS A 180 -13.19 20.05 -3.91
CA CYS A 180 -14.24 19.90 -4.92
C CYS A 180 -14.60 18.43 -5.20
N HIS A 181 -13.66 17.50 -4.98
CA HIS A 181 -13.81 16.11 -5.39
C HIS A 181 -13.95 15.12 -4.21
N SER A 182 -14.24 15.63 -3.02
CA SER A 182 -14.55 14.79 -1.85
C SER A 182 -15.85 15.23 -1.20
N ASN A 183 -16.39 14.34 -0.38
CA ASN A 183 -17.42 14.66 0.58
C ASN A 183 -17.00 14.09 1.94
N VAL A 184 -17.54 14.68 3.01
CA VAL A 184 -17.28 14.29 4.40
C VAL A 184 -18.58 14.37 5.19
N ASP A 185 -18.62 13.70 6.34
CA ASP A 185 -19.69 13.90 7.32
C ASP A 185 -19.44 15.20 8.08
N ASP A 186 -20.38 16.15 7.94
CA ASP A 186 -20.42 17.46 8.57
C ASP A 186 -21.74 17.71 9.33
N ALA A 187 -22.52 16.65 9.63
CA ALA A 187 -23.92 16.75 10.09
C ALA A 187 -24.15 17.49 11.42
N PHE A 188 -23.10 17.80 12.18
CA PHE A 188 -23.19 18.41 13.52
C PHE A 188 -22.59 19.81 13.60
N MET A 189 -22.22 20.38 12.45
CA MET A 189 -21.66 21.73 12.30
C MET A 189 -22.73 22.79 12.04
#